data_AF-A0A699VEP3-F1
#
_entry.id   AF-A0A699VEP3-F1
#
_cell.length_a   1.000
_cell.length_b   1.000
_cell.length_c   1.000
_cell.angle_alpha   90.00
_cell.angle_beta   90.00
_cell.angle_gamma   90.00
#
_symmetry.space_group_name_H-M   'P 1'
#
loop_
_entity.id
_entity.type
_entity.pdbx_description
1 polymer ?
#
loop_
_entity_poly.entity_id
_entity_poly.type
_entity_poly.pdbx_seq_one_letter_code
_entity_poly.pdbx_strand_id
1 'polypeptide(L)'
;RAKVGTTCGWNSMPQWQELDTLLWQLRTVIMHESHKSKYSIHPGSDKMYQDMKKLYWWPNMKADIATYVRKCLTCAKVKAEHQRPSGLLVQPEIPVWKWDNITMDFVIKLPKSP
;
A
#
# COMPACT_ATOMS: atom_id res chain seq x y z
N ARG A 1 4.80 22.75 -43.86
CA ARG A 1 4.92 22.48 -42.41
C ARG A 1 3.66 21.75 -41.96
N ALA A 2 3.66 20.42 -41.99
CA ALA A 2 2.52 19.60 -41.60
C ALA A 2 2.40 19.57 -40.07
N LYS A 3 1.18 19.77 -39.54
CA LYS A 3 0.89 19.60 -38.11
C LYS A 3 0.77 18.11 -37.80
N VAL A 4 1.45 17.71 -36.74
CA VAL A 4 1.54 16.37 -36.15
C VAL A 4 0.14 15.85 -35.79
N GLY A 5 -0.13 14.59 -36.12
CA GLY A 5 -1.39 13.90 -35.88
C GLY A 5 -1.78 13.89 -34.40
N THR A 6 -2.98 14.39 -34.12
CA THR A 6 -3.70 14.14 -32.88
C THR A 6 -4.02 12.65 -32.81
N THR A 7 -3.54 12.00 -31.75
CA THR A 7 -3.93 10.64 -31.36
C THR A 7 -5.46 10.57 -31.29
N CYS A 8 -6.07 9.84 -32.22
CA CYS A 8 -7.46 9.43 -32.10
C CYS A 8 -7.59 8.68 -30.77
N GLY A 9 -8.39 9.21 -29.83
CA GLY A 9 -8.62 8.57 -28.54
C GLY A 9 -9.42 7.29 -28.74
N TRP A 10 -8.72 6.16 -28.87
CA TRP A 10 -9.31 4.82 -28.97
C TRP A 10 -10.24 4.49 -27.78
N ASN A 11 -10.12 5.22 -26.67
CA ASN A 11 -10.91 5.05 -25.44
C ASN A 11 -12.33 5.68 -25.48
N SER A 12 -12.74 6.30 -26.60
CA SER A 12 -14.01 7.05 -26.68
C SER A 12 -15.09 6.37 -27.55
N MET A 13 -14.87 5.14 -28.01
CA MET A 13 -15.87 4.38 -28.80
C MET A 13 -16.83 3.58 -27.88
N PRO A 14 -18.16 3.76 -28.01
CA PRO A 14 -19.16 3.13 -27.12
C PRO A 14 -19.11 1.60 -27.07
N GLN A 15 -18.84 0.97 -28.20
CA GLN A 15 -18.80 -0.49 -28.33
C GLN A 15 -17.65 -1.14 -27.54
N TRP A 16 -16.56 -0.41 -27.29
CA TRP A 16 -15.43 -0.89 -26.51
C TRP A 16 -15.58 -0.64 -25.01
N GLN A 17 -16.51 0.24 -24.60
CA GLN A 17 -16.79 0.51 -23.19
C GLN A 17 -17.49 -0.67 -22.51
N GLU A 18 -18.37 -1.39 -23.22
CA GLU A 18 -18.97 -2.63 -22.71
C GLU A 18 -17.92 -3.73 -22.53
N LEU A 19 -16.99 -3.88 -23.49
CA LEU A 19 -15.91 -4.84 -23.39
C LEU A 19 -14.92 -4.53 -22.26
N ASP A 20 -14.60 -3.24 -22.04
CA ASP A 20 -13.73 -2.83 -20.93
C ASP A 20 -14.39 -3.09 -19.57
N THR A 21 -15.71 -2.89 -19.49
CA THR A 21 -16.50 -3.22 -18.29
C THR A 21 -16.49 -4.71 -18.00
N LEU A 22 -16.66 -5.56 -19.02
CA LEU A 22 -16.61 -7.02 -18.87
C LEU A 22 -15.20 -7.51 -18.49
N LEU A 23 -14.16 -6.93 -19.09
CA LEU A 23 -12.77 -7.23 -18.72
C LEU A 23 -12.49 -6.83 -17.27
N TRP A 24 -13.03 -5.69 -16.81
CA TRP A 24 -12.91 -5.27 -15.42
C TRP A 24 -13.60 -6.22 -14.44
N GLN A 25 -14.78 -6.73 -14.78
CA GLN A 25 -15.47 -7.75 -13.99
C GLN A 25 -14.62 -9.01 -13.84
N LEU A 26 -14.04 -9.51 -14.94
CA LEU A 26 -13.16 -10.68 -14.90
C LEU A 26 -11.93 -10.46 -14.02
N ARG A 27 -11.24 -9.33 -14.19
CA ARG A 27 -10.08 -8.96 -13.35
C ARG A 27 -10.44 -8.93 -11.87
N THR A 28 -11.63 -8.42 -11.54
CA THR A 28 -12.13 -8.35 -10.16
C THR A 28 -12.33 -9.74 -9.55
N VAL A 29 -12.88 -10.69 -10.31
CA VAL A 29 -13.06 -12.09 -9.85
C VAL A 29 -11.71 -12.74 -9.57
N ILE A 30 -10.74 -12.60 -10.47
CA ILE A 30 -9.40 -13.17 -10.30
C ILE A 30 -8.70 -12.58 -9.05
N MET A 31 -8.79 -11.26 -8.86
CA MET A 31 -8.26 -10.59 -7.66
C MET A 31 -8.96 -11.08 -6.38
N HIS A 32 -10.26 -11.36 -6.46
CA HIS A 32 -11.04 -11.86 -5.33
C HIS A 32 -10.60 -13.25 -4.89
N GLU A 33 -10.48 -14.18 -5.82
CA GLU A 33 -10.01 -15.55 -5.52
C GLU A 33 -8.59 -15.54 -4.94
N SER A 34 -7.70 -14.75 -5.54
CA SER A 34 -6.30 -14.65 -5.11
C SER A 34 -6.15 -14.09 -3.70
N HIS A 35 -7.06 -13.20 -3.28
CA HIS A 35 -6.99 -12.50 -2.00
C HIS A 35 -7.84 -13.13 -0.89
N LYS A 36 -8.97 -13.77 -1.24
CA LYS A 36 -9.96 -14.31 -0.27
C LYS A 36 -10.03 -15.84 -0.26
N SER A 37 -9.20 -16.52 -1.05
CA SER A 37 -9.06 -17.99 -0.95
C SER A 37 -8.76 -18.40 0.48
N LYS A 38 -9.29 -19.55 0.92
CA LYS A 38 -9.06 -20.10 2.28
C LYS A 38 -7.57 -20.23 2.64
N TYR A 39 -6.72 -20.42 1.63
CA TYR A 39 -5.28 -20.57 1.79
C TYR A 39 -4.51 -19.24 1.72
N SER A 40 -5.19 -18.16 1.33
CA SER A 40 -4.62 -16.84 1.15
C SER A 40 -4.95 -15.99 2.38
N ILE A 41 -4.01 -15.86 3.30
CA ILE A 41 -4.16 -15.03 4.51
C ILE A 41 -4.01 -13.55 4.10
N HIS A 42 -5.03 -13.00 3.42
CA HIS A 42 -5.11 -11.58 3.05
C HIS A 42 -3.76 -10.98 2.59
N PRO A 43 -3.15 -11.53 1.52
CA PRO A 43 -1.83 -11.14 1.07
C PRO A 43 -1.75 -9.65 0.77
N GLY A 44 -0.59 -9.05 1.03
CA GLY A 44 -0.32 -7.68 0.59
C GLY A 44 -0.28 -7.55 -0.93
N SER A 45 -0.33 -6.31 -1.41
CA SER A 45 -0.31 -5.98 -2.85
C SER A 45 0.87 -6.62 -3.58
N ASP A 46 2.06 -6.58 -2.99
CA ASP A 46 3.27 -7.13 -3.62
C ASP A 46 3.23 -8.66 -3.73
N LYS A 47 2.73 -9.33 -2.69
CA LYS A 47 2.57 -10.79 -2.69
C LYS A 47 1.51 -11.21 -3.71
N MET A 48 0.35 -10.56 -3.72
CA MET A 48 -0.67 -10.80 -4.75
C MET A 48 -0.10 -10.63 -6.16
N TYR A 49 0.66 -9.56 -6.41
CA TYR A 49 1.26 -9.33 -7.72
C TYR A 49 2.25 -10.44 -8.09
N GLN A 50 3.11 -10.88 -7.15
CA GLN A 50 4.07 -11.94 -7.40
C GLN A 50 3.43 -13.30 -7.69
N ASP A 51 2.30 -13.60 -7.06
CA ASP A 51 1.57 -14.85 -7.26
C ASP A 51 0.78 -14.81 -8.59
N MET A 52 0.08 -13.71 -8.86
CA MET A 52 -0.78 -13.59 -10.04
C MET A 52 0.01 -13.39 -11.34
N LYS A 53 1.17 -12.71 -11.32
CA LYS A 53 1.98 -12.47 -12.54
C LYS A 53 2.48 -13.75 -13.21
N LYS A 54 2.42 -14.89 -12.51
CA LYS A 54 2.80 -16.21 -13.04
C LYS A 54 1.76 -16.75 -14.03
N LEU A 55 0.49 -16.35 -13.86
CA LEU A 55 -0.66 -16.90 -14.59
C LEU A 55 -1.38 -15.86 -15.43
N TYR A 56 -1.34 -14.59 -15.04
CA TYR A 56 -2.10 -13.51 -15.67
C TYR A 56 -1.26 -12.27 -15.92
N TRP A 57 -1.63 -11.52 -16.95
CA TRP A 57 -1.03 -10.23 -17.26
C TRP A 57 -2.06 -9.27 -17.86
N TRP A 58 -2.04 -8.00 -17.44
CA TRP A 58 -2.77 -6.91 -18.07
C TRP A 58 -2.10 -5.55 -17.80
N PRO A 59 -2.40 -4.51 -18.60
CA PRO A 59 -1.88 -3.15 -18.36
C PRO A 59 -2.31 -2.62 -16.99
N ASN A 60 -1.40 -1.97 -16.25
CA ASN A 60 -1.66 -1.40 -14.92
C ASN A 60 -2.06 -2.40 -13.81
N MET A 61 -1.80 -3.70 -14.00
CA MET A 61 -2.11 -4.75 -13.01
C MET A 61 -1.64 -4.46 -11.57
N LYS A 62 -0.45 -3.88 -11.39
CA LYS A 62 0.05 -3.49 -10.05
C LYS A 62 -0.85 -2.44 -9.38
N ALA A 63 -1.30 -1.44 -10.13
CA ALA A 63 -2.15 -0.36 -9.62
C ALA A 63 -3.56 -0.86 -9.28
N ASP A 64 -4.10 -1.76 -10.11
CA ASP A 64 -5.39 -2.41 -9.88
C ASP A 64 -5.35 -3.25 -8.59
N ILE A 65 -4.32 -4.07 -8.42
CA ILE A 65 -4.11 -4.89 -7.22
C ILE A 65 -3.96 -4.00 -5.98
N ALA A 66 -3.15 -2.94 -6.05
CA ALA A 66 -2.99 -2.00 -4.94
C ALA A 66 -4.32 -1.34 -4.56
N THR A 67 -5.12 -0.94 -5.55
CA THR A 67 -6.45 -0.36 -5.34
C THR A 67 -7.43 -1.37 -4.73
N TYR A 68 -7.38 -2.62 -5.16
CA TYR A 68 -8.20 -3.70 -4.64
C TYR A 68 -7.86 -4.01 -3.17
N VAL A 69 -6.58 -4.23 -2.85
CA VAL A 69 -6.12 -4.52 -1.48
C VAL A 69 -6.41 -3.36 -0.54
N ARG A 70 -6.27 -2.11 -1.00
CA ARG A 70 -6.61 -0.91 -0.22
C ARG A 70 -8.08 -0.85 0.18
N LYS A 71 -9.00 -1.39 -0.65
CA LYS A 71 -10.43 -1.47 -0.33
C LYS A 71 -10.77 -2.58 0.68
N CYS A 72 -9.84 -3.49 0.99
CA CYS A 72 -10.11 -4.54 1.96
C CYS A 72 -10.07 -4.01 3.41
N LEU A 73 -11.22 -4.04 4.09
CA LEU A 73 -11.35 -3.63 5.49
C LEU A 73 -10.46 -4.45 6.45
N THR A 74 -10.31 -5.76 6.20
CA THR A 74 -9.46 -6.62 7.02
C THR A 74 -7.99 -6.23 6.90
N CYS A 75 -7.51 -6.00 5.67
CA CYS A 75 -6.15 -5.55 5.42
C CYS A 75 -5.91 -4.16 6.01
N ALA A 76 -6.86 -3.23 5.87
CA ALA A 76 -6.75 -1.88 6.41
C ALA A 76 -6.69 -1.86 7.95
N LYS A 77 -7.42 -2.75 8.62
CA LYS A 77 -7.40 -2.86 10.09
C LYS A 77 -6.12 -3.51 10.64
N VAL A 78 -5.62 -4.55 9.96
CA VAL A 78 -4.47 -5.32 10.44
C VAL A 78 -3.14 -4.67 10.05
N LYS A 79 -3.09 -4.01 8.89
CA LYS A 79 -1.92 -3.24 8.48
C LYS A 79 -1.99 -1.86 9.14
N ALA A 80 -1.55 -1.78 10.39
CA ALA A 80 -1.20 -0.50 10.98
C ALA A 80 -0.16 0.21 10.11
N GLU A 81 -0.23 1.54 10.03
CA GLU A 81 0.85 2.34 9.46
C GLU A 81 2.16 1.98 10.17
N HIS A 82 3.10 1.39 9.43
CA HIS A 82 4.40 1.02 9.99
C HIS A 82 5.30 2.26 10.19
N GLN A 83 4.97 3.36 9.50
CA GLN A 83 5.59 4.64 9.74
C GLN A 83 4.90 5.27 10.93
N ARG A 84 5.63 5.41 12.04
CA ARG A 84 5.20 6.35 13.09
C ARG A 84 5.08 7.71 12.40
N PRO A 85 3.95 8.44 12.56
CA PRO A 85 3.94 9.83 12.13
C PRO A 85 5.15 10.49 12.77
N SER A 86 5.98 11.13 11.96
CA SER A 86 7.14 11.85 12.47
C SER A 86 6.60 12.92 13.40
N GLY A 87 6.72 12.69 14.71
CA GLY A 87 6.38 13.69 15.70
C GLY A 87 7.28 14.90 15.47
N LEU A 88 6.77 16.10 15.74
CA LEU A 88 7.63 17.27 15.82
C LEU A 88 8.66 16.98 16.92
N LEU A 89 9.94 16.95 16.57
CA LEU A 89 11.01 16.88 17.56
C LEU A 89 10.99 18.20 18.32
N VAL A 90 10.24 18.24 19.42
CA VAL A 90 10.25 19.37 20.35
C VAL A 90 11.56 19.30 21.11
N GLN A 91 12.46 20.24 20.82
CA GLN A 91 13.64 20.42 21.65
C GLN A 91 13.20 20.91 23.03
N PRO A 92 13.67 20.27 24.13
CA PRO A 92 13.43 20.81 25.47
C PRO A 92 14.07 22.20 25.59
N GLU A 93 13.47 23.05 26.41
CA GLU A 93 14.00 24.40 26.68
C GLU A 93 15.43 24.30 27.24
N ILE A 94 16.32 25.16 26.73
CA ILE A 94 17.71 25.20 27.17
C ILE A 94 17.72 25.74 28.61
N PRO A 95 18.23 24.97 29.59
CA PRO A 95 18.32 25.46 30.96
C PRO A 95 19.25 26.68 31.01
N VAL A 96 18.86 27.70 31.78
CA VAL A 96 19.61 28.96 31.88
C VAL A 96 20.82 28.80 32.81
N TRP A 97 20.75 27.86 33.75
CA TRP A 97 21.76 27.64 34.77
C TRP A 97 21.98 26.15 35.09
N LYS A 98 23.03 25.90 35.88
CA LYS A 98 23.36 24.55 36.35
C LYS A 98 22.24 24.02 37.27
N TRP A 99 21.83 22.78 37.02
CA TRP A 99 20.79 22.05 37.79
C TRP A 99 19.34 22.53 37.63
N ASP A 100 19.06 23.43 36.68
CA ASP A 100 17.68 23.88 36.42
C ASP A 100 16.78 22.73 35.97
N ASN A 101 17.32 21.78 35.20
CA ASN A 101 16.60 20.62 34.67
C ASN A 101 17.38 19.33 34.96
N ILE A 102 16.71 18.35 35.58
CA ILE A 102 17.26 17.01 35.84
C ILE A 102 16.29 15.99 35.26
N THR A 103 16.76 15.18 34.31
CA THR A 103 16.00 14.06 33.74
C THR A 103 16.53 12.74 34.28
N MET A 104 15.65 11.82 34.66
CA MET A 104 16.01 10.48 35.14
C MET A 104 15.33 9.42 34.27
N ASP A 105 16.08 8.35 33.95
CA ASP A 105 15.57 7.19 33.21
C ASP A 105 16.08 5.88 33.86
N PHE A 106 15.35 4.79 33.68
CA PHE A 106 15.65 3.48 34.25
C PHE A 106 16.22 2.52 33.20
N VAL A 107 17.37 1.93 33.50
CA VAL A 107 17.94 0.83 32.70
C VAL A 107 17.55 -0.51 33.31
N ILE A 108 16.53 -1.16 32.75
CA ILE A 108 15.88 -2.35 33.35
C ILE A 108 16.46 -3.72 32.89
N LYS A 109 17.58 -3.76 32.16
CA LYS A 109 18.15 -5.02 31.60
C LYS A 109 19.68 -5.06 31.67
N LEU A 110 20.24 -4.93 32.87
CA LEU A 110 21.68 -5.13 33.09
C LEU A 110 22.00 -6.62 33.27
N PRO A 111 23.19 -7.09 32.82
CA PRO A 111 23.63 -8.45 33.07
C PRO A 111 23.74 -8.68 34.58
N LYS A 112 23.26 -9.84 35.04
CA LYS A 112 23.45 -10.27 36.43
C LYS A 112 24.93 -10.59 36.61
N SER A 113 25.51 -10.20 37.76
CA SER A 113 26.86 -10.60 38.12
C SER A 113 26.97 -12.13 38.15
N PRO A 114 28.16 -12.70 37.84
CA PRO A 114 28.41 -14.13 37.93
C PRO A 114 28.04 -14.73 39.29
#